data_AF-A0A9X9F1Z0-F1
#
_entry.id   AF-A0A9X9F1Z0-F1
#
_cell.length_a   1.000
_cell.length_b   1.000
_cell.length_c   1.000
_cell.angle_alpha   90.00
_cell.angle_beta   90.00
_cell.angle_gamma   90.00
#
_symmetry.space_group_name_H-M   'P 1'
#
loop_
_entity.id
_entity.type
_entity.pdbx_description
1 polymer ?
#
loop_
_entity_poly.entity_id
_entity_poly.type
_entity_poly.pdbx_seq_one_letter_code
_entity_poly.pdbx_strand_id
1 'polypeptide(L)' 'DVPDITIQGDENLLHQVWSNIFTNSIKFSSDGGTIEFFVEELESSVIISISDNGIGMEKEEMDRIFDRFYKVDTA' A
#
# COMPACT_ATOMS: atom_id res chain seq x y z
N ASP A 1 -10.35 -2.14 -15.38
CA ASP A 1 -9.19 -2.02 -16.27
C ASP A 1 -8.29 -0.90 -15.78
N VAL A 2 -7.04 -1.24 -15.48
CA VAL A 2 -6.01 -0.26 -15.12
C VAL A 2 -5.30 0.14 -16.40
N PRO A 3 -5.07 1.43 -16.68
CA PRO A 3 -4.35 1.87 -17.87
C PRO A 3 -2.90 1.35 -17.86
N ASP A 4 -2.38 1.03 -19.05
CA ASP A 4 -0.96 0.71 -19.22
C ASP A 4 -0.13 1.98 -18.99
N ILE A 5 0.68 1.99 -17.92
CA ILE A 5 1.48 3.14 -17.52
C ILE A 5 2.95 2.73 -17.40
N THR A 6 3.84 3.60 -17.85
CA THR A 6 5.29 3.42 -17.74
C THR A 6 5.86 4.47 -16.79
N ILE A 7 6.59 4.01 -15.78
CA ILE A 7 7.30 4.88 -14.83
C ILE A 7 8.81 4.62 -14.90
N GLN A 8 9.62 5.65 -14.65
CA GLN A 8 11.08 5.53 -14.55
C GLN A 8 11.48 5.42 -13.08
N GLY A 9 12.15 4.34 -12.70
CA GLY A 9 12.61 4.11 -11.32
C GLY A 9 13.45 2.84 -11.18
N ASP A 10 13.87 2.54 -9.96
CA ASP A 10 14.52 1.26 -9.63
C ASP A 10 13.43 0.17 -9.48
N GLU A 11 13.44 -0.78 -10.42
CA GLU A 11 12.46 -1.87 -10.48
C GLU A 11 12.40 -2.70 -9.19
N ASN A 12 13.55 -2.98 -8.58
CA ASN A 12 13.61 -3.82 -7.37
C ASN A 12 13.03 -3.08 -6.17
N LEU A 13 13.37 -1.79 -6.02
CA LEU A 13 12.83 -0.98 -4.93
C LEU A 13 11.32 -0.77 -5.08
N LEU A 14 10.84 -0.54 -6.31
CA LEU A 14 9.41 -0.44 -6.60
C LEU A 14 8.69 -1.75 -6.27
N HIS A 15 9.21 -2.89 -6.73
CA HIS A 15 8.67 -4.20 -6.38
C HIS A 15 8.61 -4.42 -4.86
N GLN A 16 9.63 -3.98 -4.11
CA GLN A 16 9.62 -4.06 -2.66
C GLN A 16 8.50 -3.21 -2.03
N VAL A 17 8.29 -1.98 -2.51
CA VAL A 17 7.18 -1.12 -2.05
C VAL A 17 5.84 -1.79 -2.30
N TRP A 18 5.59 -2.30 -3.51
CA TRP A 18 4.34 -2.99 -3.86
C TRP A 18 4.12 -4.23 -3.00
N SER A 19 5.13 -5.08 -2.89
CA SER A 19 5.04 -6.30 -2.09
C SER A 19 4.72 -5.99 -0.64
N ASN A 20 5.33 -4.96 -0.05
CA ASN A 20 5.09 -4.58 1.34
C ASN A 20 3.65 -4.11 1.55
N ILE A 21 3.14 -3.23 0.67
CA ILE A 21 1.78 -2.69 0.80
C ILE A 21 0.75 -3.81 0.61
N PHE A 22 0.83 -4.57 -0.49
CA PHE A 22 -0.13 -5.64 -0.75
C PHE A 22 -0.10 -6.75 0.31
N THR A 23 1.08 -7.14 0.79
CA THR A 23 1.18 -8.14 1.86
C THR A 23 0.51 -7.65 3.14
N ASN A 24 0.70 -6.37 3.50
CA ASN A 24 0.04 -5.79 4.66
C ASN A 24 -1.48 -5.76 4.45
N SER A 25 -1.97 -5.26 3.32
CA SER A 25 -3.40 -5.21 3.03
C SER A 25 -4.05 -6.60 3.05
N ILE A 26 -3.42 -7.63 2.48
CA ILE A 26 -3.93 -9.01 2.53
C ILE A 26 -3.91 -9.55 3.96
N LYS A 27 -2.81 -9.36 4.69
CA LYS A 27 -2.65 -9.89 6.04
C LYS A 27 -3.65 -9.30 7.03
N PHE A 28 -3.99 -8.03 6.86
CA PHE A 28 -4.83 -7.28 7.80
C PHE A 28 -6.26 -7.04 7.28
N SER A 29 -6.62 -7.64 6.14
CA SER A 29 -8.00 -7.73 5.65
C SER A 29 -8.73 -8.94 6.27
N SER A 30 -10.04 -8.80 6.44
CA SER A 30 -10.91 -9.91 6.85
C SER A 30 -11.23 -10.85 5.68
N ASP A 31 -11.78 -12.03 5.97
CA ASP A 31 -12.27 -12.94 4.93
C ASP A 31 -13.32 -12.25 4.06
N GLY A 32 -13.09 -12.21 2.75
CA GLY A 32 -13.93 -11.46 1.81
C GLY A 32 -13.66 -9.96 1.79
N GLY A 33 -12.56 -9.49 2.36
CA GLY A 33 -12.06 -8.13 2.23
C GLY A 33 -11.74 -7.75 0.78
N THR A 34 -11.73 -6.46 0.53
CA THR A 34 -11.50 -5.87 -0.79
C THR A 34 -10.24 -5.02 -0.72
N ILE A 35 -9.38 -5.19 -1.72
CA ILE A 35 -8.25 -4.30 -1.98
C ILE A 35 -8.52 -3.63 -3.32
N GLU A 36 -8.58 -2.31 -3.31
CA GLU A 36 -8.81 -1.47 -4.47
C GLU A 36 -7.48 -0.84 -4.92
N PHE A 37 -7.24 -0.89 -6.23
CA PHE A 37 -6.07 -0.33 -6.87
C PHE A 37 -6.52 0.72 -7.87
N PHE A 38 -6.01 1.94 -7.70
CA PHE A 38 -6.31 3.07 -8.56
C PHE A 38 -5.02 3.70 -9.07
N VAL A 39 -5.03 4.08 -10.34
CA VAL A 39 -3.91 4.78 -10.97
C VAL A 39 -4.42 5.96 -11.75
N GLU A 40 -3.76 7.10 -11.54
CA GLU A 40 -4.01 8.34 -12.26
C GLU A 40 -2.68 8.89 -12.78
N GLU A 41 -2.61 9.05 -14.10
CA GLU A 41 -1.50 9.72 -14.75
C GLU A 41 -1.73 11.24 -14.72
N LEU A 42 -0.75 11.97 -14.21
CA LEU A 42 -0.68 13.43 -14.23
C LEU A 42 0.37 13.88 -15.25
N GLU A 43 0.41 15.17 -15.57
CA GLU A 43 1.32 15.71 -16.59
C GLU A 43 2.81 15.38 -16.36
N SER A 44 3.24 15.20 -15.11
CA SER A 44 4.65 14.96 -14.76
C SER A 44 4.86 13.85 -13.72
N SER A 45 3.81 13.13 -13.36
CA SER A 45 3.86 12.10 -12.33
C SER A 45 2.73 11.11 -12.47
N VAL A 46 2.80 10.02 -11.70
CA VAL A 46 1.73 9.03 -11.61
C VAL A 46 1.34 8.91 -10.15
N ILE A 47 0.04 9.01 -9.86
CA ILE A 47 -0.52 8.70 -8.55
C ILE A 47 -0.99 7.26 -8.57
N ILE A 48 -0.44 6.45 -7.68
CA ILE A 48 -0.88 5.09 -7.43
C ILE A 48 -1.48 5.06 -6.02
N SER A 49 -2.76 4.72 -5.94
CA SER A 49 -3.51 4.62 -4.69
C SER A 49 -3.92 3.17 -4.45
N ILE A 50 -3.58 2.66 -3.27
CA ILE A 50 -3.97 1.33 -2.80
C ILE A 50 -4.83 1.54 -1.57
N SER A 51 -6.05 1.01 -1.59
CA SER A 51 -6.99 1.09 -0.47
C SER A 51 -7.48 -0.29 -0.11
N ASP A 52 -7.64 -0.58 1.17
CA ASP A 52 -8.26 -1.81 1.66
C ASP A 52 -9.32 -1.48 2.72
N ASN A 53 -10.21 -2.44 2.96
CA ASN A 53 -11.24 -2.37 4.00
C ASN A 53 -10.91 -3.27 5.20
N GLY A 54 -9.63 -3.44 5.51
CA GLY A 54 -9.16 -4.24 6.63
C GLY A 54 -9.44 -3.61 7.99
N ILE A 55 -8.75 -4.12 9.01
CA ILE A 55 -8.94 -3.70 10.42
C ILE A 55 -8.62 -2.22 10.68
N GLY A 56 -7.95 -1.55 9.73
CA GLY A 56 -7.51 -0.17 9.86
C GLY A 56 -6.32 -0.01 10.81
N MET A 57 -5.98 1.23 11.10
CA MET A 57 -4.93 1.59 12.05
C MET A 57 -5.44 2.74 12.93
N GLU A 58 -5.15 2.67 14.23
CA GLU A 58 -5.39 3.79 15.13
C GLU A 58 -4.45 4.95 14.77
N LYS A 59 -4.84 6.17 15.15
CA LYS A 59 -4.11 7.38 14.77
C LYS A 59 -2.66 7.37 15.27
N GLU A 60 -2.44 6.90 16.49
CA GLU A 60 -1.12 6.80 17.11
C GLU A 60 -0.22 5.79 16.37
N GLU A 61 -0.81 4.76 15.77
CA GLU A 61 -0.11 3.78 14.96
C GLU A 61 0.30 4.40 13.62
N MET A 62 -0.60 5.15 12.98
CA MET A 62 -0.34 5.84 11.71
C MET A 62 0.88 6.77 11.77
N ASP A 63 1.06 7.48 12.89
CA ASP A 63 2.20 8.39 13.08
C ASP A 63 3.55 7.65 13.17
N ARG A 64 3.53 6.34 13.43
CA ARG A 64 4.71 5.51 13.73
C ARG A 64 4.99 4.43 12.69
N ILE A 65 4.15 4.23 11.68
CA ILE A 65 4.31 3.14 10.69
C ILE A 65 5.65 3.17 9.92
N PHE A 66 6.31 4.32 9.86
CA PHE A 66 7.61 4.48 9.21
C PHE A 66 8.80 4.40 10.17
N ASP A 67 8.54 4.24 11.47
CA ASP A 67 9.58 4.08 12.47
C ASP A 67 10.27 2.72 12.29
N ARG A 68 11.61 2.73 12.33
CA ARG A 68 12.38 1.50 12.25
C ARG A 68 12.01 0.56 13.39
N PHE A 69 11.80 -0.71 13.04
CA PHE A 69 11.42 -1.80 13.95
C PHE A 69 10.01 -1.69 14.55
N TYR A 70 9.21 -0.69 14.16
CA TYR A 70 7.84 -0.60 14.63
C TYR A 70 6.92 -1.60 13.93
N LYS A 71 6.10 -2.28 14.72
CA LYS A 71 5.00 -3.16 14.27
C LYS A 71 3.90 -3.07 15.31
N VAL A 72 2.66 -2.99 14.84
CA VAL A 72 1.48 -3.09 15.71
C VAL A 72 1.45 -4.52 16.27
N ASP A 73 1.74 -4.67 17.56
CA ASP A 73 1.74 -5.98 18.21
C ASP A 73 0.29 -6.45 18.35
N THR A 74 -0.03 -7.58 17.73
CA THR A 74 -1.35 -8.23 17.89
C THR A 74 -1.19 -9.24 19.03
N ALA A 75 -1.35 -8.76 20.26
CA ALA A 75 -1.40 -9.61 21.45
C ALA A 75 -2.71 -10.42 21.50
#